data_AF-A0A0G4KYC9-F1
#
_entry.id   AF-A0A0G4KYC9-F1
#
_cell.length_a   1.000
_cell.length_b   1.000
_cell.length_c   1.000
_cell.angle_alpha   90.00
_cell.angle_beta   90.00
_cell.angle_gamma   90.00
#
_symmetry.space_group_name_H-M   'P 1'
#
loop_
_entity.id
_entity.type
_entity.pdbx_description
1 polymer ?
#
loop_
_entity_poly.entity_id
_entity_poly.type
_entity_poly.pdbx_seq_one_letter_code
_entity_poly.pdbx_strand_id
1 'polypeptide(L)'
;MAPLTPHWTQPSHPDVQEVVKASETEFLTKSLSKVALPPFAVFSKMSFPPCTLADKPTYATVQCGKDKHLDLNSDMLYINHSCDPSLIFDTGNLNILVGPKGLQPGDELTPPLGAPLQFFYPSTEWSMAQPFDCFCGASTCRGTISGARDMTDAQLDGVWLNGHIRELLDERRRSNGSNGSGAEDPTARALQEAVSQAERGVEAARAALRAYTEAHGSRDGVKGVKSVNGDADFPSIAGRRGASSRELAGEMGGDTIVV
;
A
#
# COMPACT_ATOMS: atom_id res chain seq x y z
N MET A 1 -14.33 1.25 20.32
CA MET A 1 -14.01 -0.20 20.35
C MET A 1 -12.75 -0.39 21.18
N ALA A 2 -12.55 -1.53 21.82
CA ALA A 2 -11.30 -1.83 22.51
C ALA A 2 -10.23 -2.33 21.51
N PRO A 3 -8.92 -2.11 21.78
CA PRO A 3 -7.84 -2.70 20.99
C PRO A 3 -7.96 -4.23 20.94
N LEU A 4 -7.70 -4.83 19.79
CA LEU A 4 -7.65 -6.28 19.63
C LEU A 4 -6.50 -6.79 20.48
N THR A 5 -6.79 -7.71 21.41
CA THR A 5 -5.77 -8.43 22.16
C THR A 5 -5.09 -9.40 21.20
N PRO A 6 -3.79 -9.22 20.88
CA PRO A 6 -3.11 -10.09 19.94
C PRO A 6 -3.03 -11.52 20.48
N HIS A 7 -3.41 -12.50 19.67
CA HIS A 7 -3.35 -13.93 20.00
C HIS A 7 -2.16 -14.65 19.35
N TRP A 8 -1.32 -13.93 18.58
CA TRP A 8 -0.11 -14.44 17.95
C TRP A 8 1.17 -14.05 18.70
N THR A 9 2.27 -14.72 18.38
CA THR A 9 3.60 -14.38 18.91
C THR A 9 4.08 -13.03 18.39
N GLN A 10 4.48 -12.14 19.29
CA GLN A 10 5.03 -10.82 18.96
C GLN A 10 6.54 -10.74 19.30
N PRO A 11 7.39 -10.19 18.40
CA PRO A 11 7.07 -9.85 17.01
C PRO A 11 6.91 -11.11 16.15
N SER A 12 5.93 -11.09 15.26
CA SER A 12 5.65 -12.14 14.28
C SER A 12 6.65 -12.17 13.13
N HIS A 13 7.22 -11.02 12.77
CA HIS A 13 8.14 -10.83 11.65
C HIS A 13 9.39 -10.04 12.06
N PRO A 14 10.17 -10.52 13.05
CA PRO A 14 11.29 -9.77 13.63
C PRO A 14 12.36 -9.36 12.63
N ASP A 15 12.50 -10.10 11.52
CA ASP A 15 13.57 -9.85 10.54
C ASP A 15 13.23 -8.72 9.57
N VAL A 16 11.94 -8.43 9.33
CA VAL A 16 11.50 -7.51 8.28
C VAL A 16 10.69 -6.32 8.79
N GLN A 17 10.04 -6.43 9.97
CA GLN A 17 9.14 -5.42 10.51
C GLN A 17 9.50 -5.08 11.96
N GLU A 18 9.48 -3.80 12.29
CA GLU A 18 9.44 -3.29 13.65
C GLU A 18 8.12 -2.56 13.90
N VAL A 19 7.44 -2.88 15.02
CA VAL A 19 6.21 -2.21 15.44
C VAL A 19 6.50 -1.31 16.63
N VAL A 20 6.31 -0.01 16.44
CA VAL A 20 6.44 1.01 17.48
C VAL A 20 5.03 1.39 17.96
N LYS A 21 4.75 1.22 19.25
CA LYS A 21 3.49 1.63 19.88
C LYS A 21 3.72 2.95 20.62
N ALA A 22 2.89 3.96 20.40
CA ALA A 22 3.05 5.27 21.05
C ALA A 22 2.73 5.20 22.55
N SER A 23 1.79 4.34 22.94
CA SER A 23 1.51 4.00 24.33
C SER A 23 0.84 2.62 24.42
N GLU A 24 0.81 2.04 25.62
CA GLU A 24 0.13 0.76 25.90
C GLU A 24 -1.39 0.83 25.74
N THR A 25 -1.97 2.05 25.75
CA THR A 25 -3.42 2.27 25.81
C THR A 25 -4.00 2.95 24.56
N GLU A 26 -3.18 3.45 23.64
CA GLU A 26 -3.64 4.13 22.42
C GLU A 26 -3.47 3.25 21.19
N PHE A 27 -4.37 3.44 20.21
CA PHE A 27 -4.35 2.76 18.91
C PHE A 27 -3.21 3.21 17.98
N LEU A 28 -2.33 4.09 18.46
CA LEU A 28 -1.27 4.69 17.67
C LEU A 28 -0.08 3.74 17.58
N THR A 29 -0.07 2.97 16.49
CA THR A 29 1.03 2.09 16.13
C THR A 29 1.68 2.56 14.83
N LYS A 30 2.99 2.33 14.69
CA LYS A 30 3.76 2.60 13.48
C LYS A 30 4.52 1.33 13.12
N SER A 31 4.45 0.92 11.86
CA SER A 31 5.23 -0.19 11.33
C SER A 31 6.38 0.33 10.48
N LEU A 32 7.60 -0.12 10.79
CA LEU A 32 8.84 0.27 10.12
C LEU A 32 9.46 -0.93 9.41
N SER A 33 10.04 -0.69 8.23
CA SER A 33 10.84 -1.72 7.53
C SER A 33 12.18 -1.89 8.24
N LYS A 34 12.64 -3.14 8.39
CA LYS A 34 14.01 -3.47 8.83
C LYS A 34 14.93 -3.86 7.70
N VAL A 35 14.41 -3.94 6.47
CA VAL A 35 15.12 -4.48 5.31
C VAL A 35 15.14 -3.52 4.12
N ALA A 36 16.19 -3.60 3.32
CA ALA A 36 16.25 -3.01 2.01
C ALA A 36 15.70 -4.01 0.99
N LEU A 37 14.69 -3.62 0.22
CA LEU A 37 14.13 -4.46 -0.83
C LEU A 37 13.89 -3.65 -2.11
N PRO A 38 14.19 -4.21 -3.30
CA PRO A 38 13.89 -3.54 -4.54
C PRO A 38 12.37 -3.46 -4.79
N PRO A 39 11.92 -2.58 -5.69
CA PRO A 39 10.52 -2.50 -6.11
C PRO A 39 9.96 -3.88 -6.48
N PHE A 40 8.72 -4.15 -6.04
CA PHE A 40 7.97 -5.39 -6.32
C PHE A 40 8.58 -6.69 -5.78
N ALA A 41 9.62 -6.62 -4.96
CA ALA A 41 10.08 -7.78 -4.19
C ALA A 41 8.99 -8.27 -3.22
N VAL A 42 9.04 -9.55 -2.87
CA VAL A 42 8.20 -10.09 -1.79
C VAL A 42 8.72 -9.57 -0.46
N PHE A 43 7.91 -8.79 0.25
CA PHE A 43 8.19 -8.30 1.60
C PHE A 43 7.87 -9.38 2.64
N SER A 44 6.67 -9.97 2.57
CA SER A 44 6.28 -11.12 3.38
C SER A 44 5.23 -11.96 2.66
N LYS A 45 5.06 -13.21 3.09
CA LYS A 45 3.97 -14.08 2.64
C LYS A 45 2.86 -14.09 3.67
N MET A 46 1.62 -14.00 3.24
CA MET A 46 0.44 -14.10 4.11
C MET A 46 0.19 -15.55 4.60
N SER A 47 0.96 -16.51 4.11
CA SER A 47 0.98 -17.90 4.59
C SER A 47 1.87 -18.12 5.81
N PHE A 48 2.64 -17.11 6.25
CA PHE A 48 3.49 -17.22 7.43
C PHE A 48 3.64 -15.89 8.19
N PRO A 49 3.13 -15.78 9.44
CA PRO A 49 2.16 -16.69 10.05
C PRO A 49 0.92 -16.87 9.16
N PRO A 50 0.26 -18.04 9.18
CA PRO A 50 -0.85 -18.30 8.28
C PRO A 50 -2.06 -17.43 8.63
N CYS A 51 -2.54 -16.70 7.64
CA CYS A 51 -3.83 -16.04 7.71
C CYS A 51 -4.96 -17.08 7.80
N THR A 52 -6.03 -16.75 8.50
CA THR A 52 -7.25 -17.58 8.60
C THR A 52 -8.45 -16.83 8.08
N LEU A 53 -9.48 -17.54 7.61
CA LEU A 53 -10.73 -16.89 7.21
C LEU A 53 -11.42 -16.31 8.45
N ALA A 54 -11.88 -15.07 8.33
CA ALA A 54 -12.66 -14.40 9.35
C ALA A 54 -14.15 -14.61 9.10
N ASP A 55 -14.93 -14.81 10.17
CA ASP A 55 -16.39 -14.99 10.08
C ASP A 55 -17.13 -13.71 9.65
N LYS A 56 -16.56 -12.54 9.96
CA LYS A 56 -17.14 -11.23 9.65
C LYS A 56 -16.06 -10.17 9.44
N PRO A 57 -16.32 -9.14 8.61
CA PRO A 57 -15.41 -8.02 8.46
C PRO A 57 -15.28 -7.24 9.76
N THR A 58 -14.04 -6.93 10.14
CA THR A 58 -13.72 -6.02 11.25
C THR A 58 -12.58 -5.07 10.84
N TYR A 59 -12.24 -4.11 11.68
CA TYR A 59 -11.09 -3.23 11.44
C TYR A 59 -9.75 -3.99 11.40
N ALA A 60 -9.71 -5.23 11.90
CA ALA A 60 -8.51 -6.06 11.99
C ALA A 60 -8.43 -7.16 10.91
N THR A 61 -9.36 -7.16 9.96
CA THR A 61 -9.41 -8.13 8.86
C THR A 61 -9.10 -7.47 7.53
N VAL A 62 -8.58 -8.24 6.58
CA VAL A 62 -8.34 -7.80 5.19
C VAL A 62 -9.21 -8.58 4.24
N GLN A 63 -9.95 -7.89 3.37
CA GLN A 63 -10.80 -8.52 2.37
C GLN A 63 -9.96 -9.25 1.29
N CYS A 64 -10.27 -10.51 1.05
CA CYS A 64 -9.59 -11.40 0.09
C CYS A 64 -10.51 -11.94 -1.01
N GLY A 65 -11.78 -11.52 -1.01
CA GLY A 65 -12.79 -11.88 -2.00
C GLY A 65 -14.06 -11.05 -1.77
N LYS A 66 -15.06 -11.16 -2.65
CA LYS A 66 -16.29 -10.34 -2.57
C LYS A 66 -16.93 -10.36 -1.19
N ASP A 67 -17.04 -11.54 -0.59
CA ASP A 67 -17.64 -11.76 0.72
C ASP A 67 -16.70 -12.52 1.67
N LYS A 68 -15.38 -12.39 1.47
CA LYS A 68 -14.37 -13.13 2.25
C LYS A 68 -13.31 -12.21 2.82
N HIS A 69 -12.98 -12.44 4.09
CA HIS A 69 -11.98 -11.69 4.83
C HIS A 69 -10.98 -12.64 5.49
N LEU A 70 -9.76 -12.14 5.69
CA LEU A 70 -8.68 -12.83 6.39
C LEU A 70 -8.34 -12.12 7.69
N ASP A 71 -8.20 -12.89 8.76
CA ASP A 71 -7.41 -12.49 9.93
C ASP A 71 -5.93 -12.69 9.61
N LEU A 72 -5.14 -11.63 9.77
CA LEU A 72 -3.70 -11.66 9.43
C LEU A 72 -2.86 -12.47 10.43
N ASN A 73 -3.37 -12.66 11.66
CA ASN A 73 -2.70 -13.41 12.73
C ASN A 73 -1.23 -13.00 12.94
N SER A 74 -0.90 -11.74 12.68
CA SER A 74 0.47 -11.24 12.67
C SER A 74 0.49 -9.73 12.81
N ASP A 75 1.69 -9.19 13.04
CA ASP A 75 1.94 -7.75 13.17
C ASP A 75 1.74 -6.97 11.88
N MET A 76 1.48 -7.65 10.76
CA MET A 76 1.02 -7.02 9.52
C MET A 76 -0.30 -6.25 9.73
N LEU A 77 -1.05 -6.58 10.79
CA LEU A 77 -2.21 -5.81 11.25
C LEU A 77 -1.88 -4.33 11.55
N TYR A 78 -0.66 -4.04 11.99
CA TYR A 78 -0.24 -2.69 12.39
C TYR A 78 0.30 -1.85 11.22
N ILE A 79 0.14 -2.32 9.99
CA ILE A 79 0.50 -1.58 8.77
C ILE A 79 -0.61 -0.59 8.49
N ASN A 80 -0.25 0.70 8.50
CA ASN A 80 -1.21 1.80 8.36
C ASN A 80 -1.60 2.06 6.89
N HIS A 81 -2.60 2.92 6.71
CA HIS A 81 -3.00 3.37 5.39
C HIS A 81 -2.04 4.41 4.79
N SER A 82 -1.84 4.35 3.46
CA SER A 82 -1.38 5.50 2.68
C SER A 82 -1.98 5.55 1.29
N CYS A 83 -2.19 6.77 0.82
CA CYS A 83 -2.59 7.09 -0.55
C CYS A 83 -1.43 6.94 -1.56
N ASP A 84 -0.19 6.89 -1.07
CA ASP A 84 1.02 6.61 -1.86
C ASP A 84 1.82 5.52 -1.12
N PRO A 85 1.36 4.26 -1.21
CA PRO A 85 1.78 3.19 -0.32
C PRO A 85 3.17 2.65 -0.64
N SER A 86 3.87 2.18 0.41
CA SER A 86 5.14 1.46 0.32
C SER A 86 4.97 -0.05 0.13
N LEU A 87 3.78 -0.58 0.42
CA LEU A 87 3.44 -1.99 0.30
C LEU A 87 2.18 -2.22 -0.54
N ILE A 88 2.13 -3.38 -1.18
CA ILE A 88 1.00 -3.89 -1.95
C ILE A 88 0.55 -5.20 -1.31
N PHE A 89 -0.71 -5.26 -0.87
CA PHE A 89 -1.33 -6.48 -0.38
C PHE A 89 -1.98 -7.20 -1.56
N ASP A 90 -1.35 -8.29 -2.02
CA ASP A 90 -1.87 -9.18 -3.03
C ASP A 90 -2.52 -10.39 -2.35
N THR A 91 -3.80 -10.25 -2.03
CA THR A 91 -4.57 -11.26 -1.32
C THR A 91 -4.93 -12.46 -2.22
N GLY A 92 -4.90 -12.28 -3.54
CA GLY A 92 -5.11 -13.36 -4.50
C GLY A 92 -3.97 -14.38 -4.51
N ASN A 93 -2.73 -13.90 -4.41
CA ASN A 93 -1.53 -14.75 -4.36
C ASN A 93 -0.97 -14.94 -2.94
N LEU A 94 -1.63 -14.38 -1.92
CA LEU A 94 -1.21 -14.44 -0.51
C LEU A 94 0.21 -13.87 -0.29
N ASN A 95 0.53 -12.76 -0.95
CA ASN A 95 1.81 -12.07 -0.84
C ASN A 95 1.62 -10.60 -0.44
N ILE A 96 2.57 -10.08 0.33
CA ILE A 96 2.77 -8.65 0.54
C ILE A 96 4.01 -8.27 -0.26
N LEU A 97 3.83 -7.42 -1.27
CA LEU A 97 4.88 -6.97 -2.17
C LEU A 97 5.32 -5.56 -1.83
N VAL A 98 6.55 -5.23 -2.20
CA VAL A 98 7.09 -3.87 -2.11
C VAL A 98 6.50 -3.01 -3.23
N GLY A 99 6.14 -1.77 -2.89
CA GLY A 99 5.66 -0.78 -3.84
C GLY A 99 6.73 -0.35 -4.86
N PRO A 100 6.37 0.51 -5.83
CA PRO A 100 7.24 0.87 -6.96
C PRO A 100 8.51 1.63 -6.56
N LYS A 101 8.58 2.18 -5.33
CA LYS A 101 9.72 2.97 -4.83
C LYS A 101 10.79 2.13 -4.13
N GLY A 102 10.54 0.83 -3.89
CA GLY A 102 11.39 0.01 -3.05
C GLY A 102 11.17 0.27 -1.55
N LEU A 103 11.97 -0.39 -0.72
CA LEU A 103 12.06 -0.17 0.73
C LEU A 103 13.52 -0.05 1.16
N GLN A 104 13.79 0.75 2.18
CA GLN A 104 15.04 0.80 2.92
C GLN A 104 14.81 0.50 4.41
N PRO A 105 15.83 -0.02 5.14
CA PRO A 105 15.76 -0.18 6.58
C PRO A 105 15.55 1.17 7.25
N GLY A 106 14.60 1.23 8.17
CA GLY A 106 14.25 2.46 8.84
C GLY A 106 13.85 3.55 7.87
N ASP A 107 13.17 3.22 6.76
CA ASP A 107 12.49 4.19 5.88
C ASP A 107 11.56 5.08 6.74
N GLU A 108 12.23 6.10 7.24
CA GLU A 108 11.91 7.33 7.94
C GLU A 108 13.11 8.25 7.60
N LEU A 109 13.28 8.56 6.31
CA LEU A 109 14.22 9.57 5.84
C LEU A 109 13.43 10.68 5.15
N THR A 110 13.48 11.86 5.75
CA THR A 110 12.85 13.16 5.44
C THR A 110 11.35 13.38 5.77
N PRO A 111 11.04 14.35 6.66
CA PRO A 111 9.73 15.00 6.80
C PRO A 111 9.06 15.39 5.47
N PRO A 112 7.75 15.11 5.32
CA PRO A 112 6.92 14.49 6.34
C PRO A 112 7.01 12.95 6.24
N LEU A 113 8.02 12.38 6.89
CA LEU A 113 8.24 11.01 7.28
C LEU A 113 8.54 10.09 6.09
N GLY A 114 9.76 9.53 6.07
CA GLY A 114 10.03 8.37 5.21
C GLY A 114 8.96 7.32 5.43
N ALA A 115 8.58 6.66 4.34
CA ALA A 115 7.33 5.94 4.25
C ALA A 115 7.29 4.78 5.27
N PRO A 116 6.47 4.87 6.32
CA PRO A 116 6.19 3.71 7.15
C PRO A 116 5.69 2.58 6.26
N LEU A 117 5.77 1.34 6.74
CA LEU A 117 5.08 0.24 6.07
C LEU A 117 3.59 0.60 6.03
N GLN A 118 3.12 0.91 4.82
CA GLN A 118 1.79 1.43 4.58
C GLN A 118 1.24 0.83 3.29
N PHE A 119 -0.05 0.51 3.30
CA PHE A 119 -0.74 0.04 2.09
C PHE A 119 -2.02 0.83 1.85
N PHE A 120 -2.50 0.78 0.61
CA PHE A 120 -3.72 1.48 0.24
C PHE A 120 -4.92 0.61 0.58
N TYR A 121 -5.60 0.86 1.71
CA TYR A 121 -6.73 0.03 2.16
C TYR A 121 -7.81 -0.23 1.11
N PRO A 122 -8.24 0.76 0.28
CA PRO A 122 -9.22 0.48 -0.79
C PRO A 122 -8.72 -0.48 -1.89
N SER A 123 -7.42 -0.85 -1.89
CA SER A 123 -6.92 -1.92 -2.77
C SER A 123 -7.45 -3.31 -2.40
N THR A 124 -7.81 -3.51 -1.13
CA THR A 124 -8.41 -4.74 -0.62
C THR A 124 -9.87 -4.54 -0.23
N GLU A 125 -10.22 -3.40 0.37
CA GLU A 125 -11.53 -3.17 0.96
C GLU A 125 -12.53 -2.50 0.01
N TRP A 126 -13.65 -3.17 -0.26
CA TRP A 126 -14.77 -2.59 -0.99
C TRP A 126 -15.51 -1.56 -0.15
N SER A 127 -15.86 -1.94 1.08
CA SER A 127 -16.46 -1.07 2.08
C SER A 127 -15.74 -1.33 3.40
N MET A 128 -15.15 -0.28 3.98
CA MET A 128 -14.49 -0.39 5.26
C MET A 128 -15.49 -0.57 6.39
N ALA A 129 -15.16 -1.41 7.37
CA ALA A 129 -15.92 -1.52 8.61
C ALA A 129 -15.89 -0.21 9.42
N GLN A 130 -14.80 0.55 9.32
CA GLN A 130 -14.61 1.83 9.99
C GLN A 130 -13.91 2.84 9.06
N PRO A 131 -14.68 3.69 8.37
CA PRO A 131 -14.12 4.81 7.62
C PRO A 131 -13.39 5.82 8.51
N PHE A 132 -12.40 6.53 7.96
CA PHE A 132 -11.60 7.52 8.70
C PHE A 132 -11.08 8.64 7.78
N ASP A 133 -10.69 9.77 8.38
CA ASP A 133 -10.01 10.86 7.66
C ASP A 133 -8.52 10.56 7.54
N CYS A 134 -7.98 10.63 6.32
CA CYS A 134 -6.59 10.28 6.06
C CYS A 134 -5.62 11.41 6.41
N PHE A 135 -4.58 11.05 7.15
CA PHE A 135 -3.47 11.93 7.53
C PHE A 135 -2.12 11.46 6.97
N CYS A 136 -2.11 10.74 5.85
CA CYS A 136 -0.88 10.14 5.29
C CYS A 136 0.14 11.16 4.75
N GLY A 137 -0.27 12.41 4.51
CA GLY A 137 0.63 13.47 4.03
C GLY A 137 1.05 13.38 2.56
N ALA A 138 0.61 12.36 1.81
CA ALA A 138 0.90 12.23 0.38
C ALA A 138 0.27 13.37 -0.42
N SER A 139 0.95 13.85 -1.47
CA SER A 139 0.41 14.87 -2.39
C SER A 139 -0.83 14.38 -3.15
N THR A 140 -0.99 13.07 -3.26
CA THR A 140 -2.14 12.37 -3.85
C THR A 140 -3.17 11.93 -2.81
N CYS A 141 -3.17 12.51 -1.59
CA CYS A 141 -4.10 12.13 -0.53
C CYS A 141 -5.57 12.27 -0.98
N ARG A 142 -6.40 11.25 -0.68
CA ARG A 142 -7.82 11.23 -1.05
C ARG A 142 -8.76 11.76 0.05
N GLY A 143 -8.23 12.26 1.16
CA GLY A 143 -9.05 12.73 2.28
C GLY A 143 -9.67 11.55 3.04
N THR A 144 -10.99 11.40 3.03
CA THR A 144 -11.67 10.32 3.76
C THR A 144 -11.54 8.98 3.04
N ILE A 145 -11.23 7.92 3.80
CA ILE A 145 -11.09 6.54 3.30
C ILE A 145 -12.25 5.70 3.83
N SER A 146 -13.13 5.23 2.93
CA SER A 146 -14.29 4.38 3.27
C SER A 146 -14.34 3.06 2.48
N GLY A 147 -13.34 2.79 1.65
CA GLY A 147 -13.28 1.62 0.74
C GLY A 147 -13.51 2.01 -0.72
N ALA A 148 -13.23 1.08 -1.64
CA ALA A 148 -13.26 1.33 -3.08
C ALA A 148 -14.66 1.63 -3.64
N ARG A 149 -15.73 1.20 -2.95
CA ARG A 149 -17.13 1.42 -3.36
C ARG A 149 -17.47 2.89 -3.53
N ASP A 150 -16.89 3.75 -2.70
CA ASP A 150 -17.25 5.17 -2.66
C ASP A 150 -16.21 6.05 -3.40
N MET A 151 -15.22 5.43 -4.06
CA MET A 151 -14.20 6.13 -4.83
C MET A 151 -14.53 6.20 -6.32
N THR A 152 -14.12 7.30 -6.94
CA THR A 152 -14.20 7.52 -8.38
C THR A 152 -13.07 6.78 -9.12
N ASP A 153 -13.27 6.53 -10.41
CA ASP A 153 -12.26 5.88 -11.25
C ASP A 153 -10.94 6.67 -11.25
N ALA A 154 -11.02 8.01 -11.26
CA ALA A 154 -9.84 8.88 -11.19
C ALA A 154 -9.06 8.76 -9.87
N GLN A 155 -9.74 8.49 -8.74
CA GLN A 155 -9.06 8.32 -7.44
C GLN A 155 -8.37 6.95 -7.30
N LEU A 156 -8.84 5.96 -8.06
CA LEU A 156 -8.32 4.59 -8.09
C LEU A 156 -7.28 4.37 -9.19
N ASP A 157 -7.17 5.29 -10.14
CA ASP A 157 -6.24 5.20 -11.25
C ASP A 157 -4.78 5.15 -10.78
N GLY A 158 -3.97 4.33 -11.46
CA GLY A 158 -2.55 4.13 -11.12
C GLY A 158 -2.26 3.36 -9.83
N VAL A 159 -3.28 2.92 -9.08
CA VAL A 159 -3.09 2.13 -7.85
C VAL A 159 -3.27 0.64 -8.12
N TRP A 160 -2.51 -0.20 -7.42
CA TRP A 160 -2.79 -1.63 -7.40
C TRP A 160 -4.12 -1.91 -6.71
N LEU A 161 -4.99 -2.68 -7.36
CA LEU A 161 -6.23 -3.20 -6.78
C LEU A 161 -6.18 -4.73 -6.78
N ASN A 162 -6.85 -5.38 -5.83
CA ASN A 162 -7.02 -6.83 -5.89
C ASN A 162 -8.10 -7.22 -6.91
N GLY A 163 -8.06 -8.48 -7.36
CA GLY A 163 -8.99 -8.99 -8.38
C GLY A 163 -10.45 -8.78 -8.02
N HIS A 164 -10.83 -9.08 -6.77
CA HIS A 164 -12.20 -8.93 -6.30
C HIS A 164 -12.68 -7.48 -6.29
N ILE A 165 -11.79 -6.51 -6.02
CA ILE A 165 -12.15 -5.08 -6.10
C ILE A 165 -12.41 -4.67 -7.54
N ARG A 166 -11.60 -5.11 -8.49
CA ARG A 166 -11.84 -4.83 -9.92
C ARG A 166 -13.17 -5.42 -10.37
N GLU A 167 -13.46 -6.66 -9.99
CA GLU A 167 -14.75 -7.29 -10.30
C GLU A 167 -15.94 -6.50 -9.74
N LEU A 168 -15.87 -6.04 -8.49
CA LEU A 168 -16.94 -5.25 -7.86
C LEU A 168 -17.12 -3.88 -8.52
N LEU A 169 -16.01 -3.23 -8.94
CA LEU A 169 -16.07 -1.99 -9.72
C LEU A 169 -16.74 -2.20 -11.07
N ASP A 170 -16.42 -3.29 -11.77
CA ASP A 170 -17.01 -3.61 -13.06
C ASP A 170 -18.49 -3.97 -12.95
N GLU A 171 -18.90 -4.70 -11.91
CA GLU A 171 -20.30 -4.95 -11.60
C GLU A 171 -21.06 -3.64 -11.37
N ARG A 172 -20.52 -2.74 -10.54
CA ARG A 172 -21.08 -1.40 -10.32
C ARG A 172 -21.22 -0.61 -11.62
N ARG A 173 -20.19 -0.65 -12.49
CA ARG A 173 -20.23 0.04 -13.79
C ARG A 173 -21.31 -0.54 -14.71
N ARG A 174 -21.46 -1.86 -14.77
CA ARG A 174 -22.51 -2.53 -15.57
C ARG A 174 -23.91 -2.18 -15.05
N SER A 175 -24.10 -2.17 -13.73
CA SER A 175 -25.37 -1.76 -13.11
C SER A 175 -25.72 -0.30 -13.36
N ASN A 176 -24.71 0.59 -13.47
CA ASN A 176 -24.93 2.00 -13.80
C ASN A 176 -25.07 2.25 -15.32
N GLY A 177 -24.44 1.41 -16.15
CA GLY A 177 -24.42 1.52 -17.61
C GLY A 177 -25.66 0.97 -18.33
N SER A 178 -26.56 0.27 -17.64
CA SER A 178 -27.81 -0.25 -18.21
C SER A 178 -28.88 0.81 -18.55
N ASN A 179 -28.55 2.10 -18.45
CA ASN A 179 -29.42 3.21 -18.86
C ASN A 179 -29.05 3.84 -20.22
N GLY A 180 -28.11 3.27 -20.99
CA GLY A 180 -27.72 3.79 -22.31
C GLY A 180 -27.71 2.71 -23.39
N SER A 181 -28.55 2.87 -24.41
CA SER A 181 -28.75 1.97 -25.54
C SER A 181 -27.58 1.95 -26.55
N GLY A 182 -27.19 0.74 -26.99
CA GLY A 182 -26.27 0.50 -28.11
C GLY A 182 -25.74 -0.94 -28.09
N ALA A 183 -26.38 -1.83 -28.84
CA ALA A 183 -26.14 -3.28 -28.79
C ALA A 183 -24.79 -3.68 -29.44
N GLU A 184 -23.76 -3.83 -28.61
CA GLU A 184 -22.74 -4.88 -28.78
C GLU A 184 -23.07 -6.00 -27.79
N ASP A 185 -22.87 -7.27 -28.17
CA ASP A 185 -23.06 -8.40 -27.26
C ASP A 185 -22.21 -8.17 -26.01
N PRO A 186 -22.84 -7.91 -24.84
CA PRO A 186 -22.13 -7.54 -23.63
C PRO A 186 -21.19 -8.66 -23.17
N THR A 187 -21.50 -9.91 -23.53
CA THR A 187 -20.67 -11.07 -23.24
C THR A 187 -19.44 -11.08 -24.13
N ALA A 188 -19.59 -10.86 -25.44
CA ALA A 188 -18.49 -10.81 -26.38
C ALA A 188 -17.50 -9.67 -26.04
N ARG A 189 -18.04 -8.50 -25.69
CA ARG A 189 -17.22 -7.36 -25.24
C ARG A 189 -16.51 -7.65 -23.93
N ALA A 190 -17.20 -8.22 -22.94
CA ALA A 190 -16.58 -8.59 -21.66
C ALA A 190 -15.47 -9.63 -21.84
N LEU A 191 -15.65 -10.60 -22.74
CA LEU A 191 -14.62 -11.60 -23.07
C LEU A 191 -13.42 -10.96 -23.78
N GLN A 192 -13.64 -10.04 -24.72
CA GLN A 192 -12.55 -9.31 -25.38
C GLN A 192 -11.77 -8.43 -24.40
N GLU A 193 -12.48 -7.74 -23.50
CA GLU A 193 -11.86 -6.94 -22.44
C GLU A 193 -11.05 -7.83 -21.47
N ALA A 194 -11.58 -9.00 -21.10
CA ALA A 194 -10.87 -9.98 -20.26
C ALA A 194 -9.59 -10.51 -20.92
N VAL A 195 -9.65 -10.84 -22.21
CA VAL A 195 -8.46 -11.24 -22.99
C VAL A 195 -7.43 -10.11 -23.02
N SER A 196 -7.86 -8.88 -23.32
CA SER A 196 -6.97 -7.71 -23.36
C SER A 196 -6.34 -7.40 -22.00
N GLN A 197 -7.06 -7.61 -20.89
CA GLN A 197 -6.50 -7.46 -19.55
C GLN A 197 -5.49 -8.57 -19.23
N ALA A 198 -5.78 -9.83 -19.60
CA ALA A 198 -4.85 -10.94 -19.42
C ALA A 198 -3.55 -10.72 -20.22
N GLU A 199 -3.64 -10.26 -21.46
CA GLU A 199 -2.48 -9.93 -22.30
C GLU A 199 -1.64 -8.81 -21.68
N ARG A 200 -2.27 -7.75 -21.17
CA ARG A 200 -1.57 -6.67 -20.45
C ARG A 200 -0.92 -7.18 -19.17
N GLY A 201 -1.58 -8.07 -18.44
CA GLY A 201 -1.01 -8.72 -17.26
C GLY A 201 0.22 -9.57 -17.60
N VAL A 202 0.15 -10.32 -18.70
CA VAL A 202 1.29 -11.11 -19.22
C VAL A 202 2.43 -10.19 -19.64
N GLU A 203 2.16 -9.09 -20.34
CA GLU A 203 3.22 -8.18 -20.76
C GLU A 203 3.84 -7.43 -19.58
N ALA A 204 3.04 -7.03 -18.58
CA ALA A 204 3.53 -6.46 -17.33
C ALA A 204 4.39 -7.46 -16.56
N ALA A 205 3.96 -8.72 -16.45
CA ALA A 205 4.73 -9.78 -15.81
C ALA A 205 6.05 -10.04 -16.56
N ARG A 206 6.05 -10.03 -17.90
CA ARG A 206 7.27 -10.14 -18.72
C ARG A 206 8.19 -8.95 -18.53
N ALA A 207 7.67 -7.73 -18.49
CA ALA A 207 8.46 -6.53 -18.25
C ALA A 207 9.10 -6.56 -16.86
N ALA A 208 8.34 -6.97 -15.83
CA ALA A 208 8.83 -7.15 -14.48
C ALA A 208 9.93 -8.23 -14.43
N LEU A 209 9.73 -9.36 -15.11
CA LEU A 209 10.73 -10.43 -15.20
C LEU A 209 12.02 -9.95 -15.88
N ARG A 210 11.92 -9.19 -16.98
CA ARG A 210 13.08 -8.58 -17.65
C ARG A 210 13.83 -7.63 -16.72
N ALA A 211 13.13 -6.68 -16.10
CA ALA A 211 13.75 -5.74 -15.18
C ALA A 211 14.44 -6.44 -14.00
N TYR A 212 13.80 -7.48 -13.43
CA TYR A 212 14.39 -8.28 -12.36
C TYR A 212 15.63 -9.05 -12.82
N THR A 213 15.57 -9.71 -13.98
CA THR A 213 16.69 -10.47 -14.54
C THR A 213 17.84 -9.57 -15.01
N GLU A 214 17.57 -8.36 -15.46
CA GLU A 214 18.62 -7.37 -15.78
C GLU A 214 19.28 -6.82 -14.51
N ALA A 215 18.51 -6.58 -13.45
CA ALA A 215 19.02 -6.11 -12.16
C ALA A 215 19.79 -7.20 -11.37
N HIS A 216 19.44 -8.48 -11.54
CA HIS A 216 19.99 -9.60 -10.77
C HIS A 216 20.78 -10.63 -11.59
N GLY A 217 20.77 -10.54 -12.93
CA GLY A 217 21.43 -11.48 -13.84
C GLY A 217 22.94 -11.27 -14.02
N SER A 218 23.55 -10.31 -13.33
CA SER A 218 25.01 -10.13 -13.34
C SER A 218 25.66 -10.82 -12.14
N ARG A 219 25.61 -12.16 -12.13
CA ARG A 219 26.50 -12.96 -11.26
C ARG A 219 27.13 -14.20 -11.88
N ASP A 220 26.95 -14.44 -13.18
CA ASP A 220 27.79 -15.39 -13.92
C ASP A 220 28.27 -14.79 -15.24
N GLY A 221 29.59 -14.75 -15.41
CA GLY A 221 30.28 -13.98 -16.43
C GLY A 221 30.18 -14.59 -17.83
N VAL A 222 29.81 -13.76 -18.81
CA VAL A 222 30.24 -13.89 -20.20
C VAL A 222 30.60 -12.50 -20.73
N LYS A 223 31.78 -12.42 -21.34
CA LYS A 223 32.41 -11.19 -21.86
C LYS A 223 31.64 -10.56 -23.02
N GLY A 224 31.56 -9.24 -22.98
CA GLY A 224 31.68 -8.37 -24.16
C GLY A 224 30.39 -7.71 -24.63
N VAL A 225 30.28 -6.39 -24.52
CA VAL A 225 30.59 -5.40 -25.58
C VAL A 225 30.38 -4.00 -24.99
N LYS A 226 31.32 -3.09 -25.28
CA LYS A 226 31.30 -1.68 -24.87
C LYS A 226 30.26 -0.89 -25.67
N SER A 227 29.63 0.10 -25.04
CA SER A 227 29.41 1.41 -25.67
C SER A 227 29.42 2.52 -24.62
N VAL A 228 29.83 3.70 -25.08
CA VAL A 228 30.39 4.82 -24.32
C VAL A 228 29.41 6.01 -24.32
N ASN A 229 29.59 6.87 -23.32
CA ASN A 229 29.35 8.31 -23.25
C ASN A 229 28.08 8.84 -22.59
N GLY A 230 28.31 9.78 -21.67
CA GLY A 230 27.36 10.85 -21.35
C GLY A 230 27.53 11.44 -19.95
N ASP A 231 28.63 12.14 -19.70
CA ASP A 231 28.85 12.97 -18.50
C ASP A 231 27.85 14.14 -18.41
N ALA A 232 27.37 14.45 -17.20
CA ALA A 232 27.09 15.83 -16.79
C ALA A 232 27.04 15.90 -15.26
N ASP A 233 27.78 16.87 -14.73
CA ASP A 233 28.20 17.01 -13.33
C ASP A 233 27.64 18.33 -12.73
N PHE A 234 27.52 18.34 -11.39
CA PHE A 234 27.39 19.47 -10.44
C PHE A 234 26.10 20.32 -10.33
N PRO A 235 25.89 21.08 -9.22
CA PRO A 235 26.31 20.90 -7.81
C PRO A 235 25.20 21.16 -6.75
N SER A 236 25.50 20.81 -5.49
CA SER A 236 24.78 21.16 -4.26
C SER A 236 24.90 22.65 -3.87
N ILE A 237 23.84 23.26 -3.32
CA ILE A 237 23.97 24.40 -2.38
C ILE A 237 22.99 24.25 -1.21
N ALA A 238 23.57 24.39 -0.02
CA ALA A 238 22.96 24.36 1.29
C ALA A 238 22.27 25.68 1.67
N GLY A 239 21.18 25.54 2.44
CA GLY A 239 20.90 26.34 3.63
C GLY A 239 20.30 27.73 3.45
N ARG A 240 19.08 27.91 3.98
CA ARG A 240 18.78 28.97 4.97
C ARG A 240 17.50 28.64 5.74
N ARG A 241 17.60 28.87 7.05
CA ARG A 241 16.72 28.48 8.15
C ARG A 241 15.38 29.21 8.11
N GLY A 242 14.30 28.51 8.45
CA GLY A 242 12.99 29.07 8.78
C GLY A 242 12.30 28.22 9.83
N ALA A 243 11.74 28.86 10.85
CA ALA A 243 11.23 28.25 12.09
C ALA A 243 10.05 27.28 11.89
N SER A 244 9.90 26.32 12.80
CA SER A 244 8.86 25.29 12.75
C SER A 244 7.50 25.81 13.22
N SER A 245 6.43 25.32 12.59
CA SER A 245 5.03 25.67 12.86
C SER A 245 4.50 25.24 14.23
N ARG A 246 5.25 24.44 15.01
CA ARG A 246 4.90 24.13 16.41
C ARG A 246 5.31 25.22 17.42
N GLU A 247 6.02 26.26 16.99
CA GLU A 247 6.14 27.53 17.72
C GLU A 247 5.08 28.56 17.29
N LEU A 248 4.37 28.32 16.17
CA LEU A 248 3.37 29.24 15.63
C LEU A 248 1.92 28.87 16.01
N ALA A 249 1.72 27.73 16.66
CA ALA A 249 0.39 27.27 17.08
C ALA A 249 -0.02 27.70 18.50
N GLY A 250 0.84 28.39 19.24
CA GLY A 250 0.44 29.23 20.38
C GLY A 250 -0.44 28.59 21.46
N GLU A 251 -0.37 27.27 21.69
CA GLU A 251 -1.15 26.61 22.74
C GLU A 251 -0.26 26.33 23.96
N MET A 252 0.13 27.41 24.64
CA MET A 252 0.70 27.39 25.98
C MET A 252 -0.13 28.33 26.87
N GLY A 253 -0.85 27.72 27.82
CA GLY A 253 -1.04 28.25 29.17
C GLY A 253 -1.90 29.50 29.33
N GLY A 254 -3.12 29.31 29.81
CA GLY A 254 -3.76 30.30 30.68
C GLY A 254 -3.12 30.26 32.07
N ASP A 255 -2.45 31.36 32.40
CA ASP A 255 -2.23 31.96 33.73
C ASP A 255 -1.73 31.09 34.89
N THR A 256 -0.41 31.12 35.10
CA THR A 256 0.16 31.17 36.45
C THR A 256 0.18 32.62 36.93
N ILE A 257 -0.63 32.89 37.96
CA ILE A 257 -0.57 34.10 38.78
C ILE A 257 0.77 34.09 39.54
N VAL A 258 1.40 35.25 39.59
CA VAL A 258 2.63 35.52 40.35
C VAL A 258 2.26 35.81 41.81
N VAL A 259 3.12 35.29 42.70
CA VAL A 259 3.19 35.36 44.18
C VAL A 259 2.37 34.33 44.96
#